data_AF-A0A563VQ44-F1
#
_entry.id   AF-A0A563VQ44-F1
#
_cell.length_a   1.000
_cell.length_b   1.000
_cell.length_c   1.000
_cell.angle_alpha   90.00
_cell.angle_beta   90.00
_cell.angle_gamma   90.00
#
_symmetry.space_group_name_H-M   'P 1'
#
loop_
_entity.id
_entity.type
_entity.pdbx_description
1 polymer ?
#
loop_
_entity_poly.entity_id
_entity_poly.type
_entity_poly.pdbx_seq_one_letter_code
_entity_poly.pdbx_strand_id
1 'polypeptide(L)'
;MPKVQEPSKPNENISNYEWNITPLSVKILIEHLQQVLQQREHKLSNLQAENQWLREQLNLQLEKSSQVVLPLVPEILLWAMVGLILTIGGTFVTASTISAPWLWNSEGITTQSLGVSFQIGAVLLTGCLGGKNAALLAQLAYLSLGLLGLPIFNRGGGWQYILEPHFGYLLGFVVGAWICGNLAFQKSASINGLMLSCITGFLSIHLVGIVYLVTLSFVHGLPAKIGSISQGIYLYSLAPFSGQLAVICGTVAIAFCLRKLMFS
;
A
#
# COMPACT_ATOMS: atom_id res chain seq x y z
N MET A 1 25.15 -59.86 49.93
CA MET A 1 25.15 -59.87 48.46
C MET A 1 23.73 -59.57 48.00
N PRO A 2 23.49 -58.53 47.18
CA PRO A 2 22.16 -58.26 46.67
C PRO A 2 21.74 -59.43 45.76
N LYS A 3 20.56 -60.01 45.98
CA LYS A 3 19.97 -60.98 45.06
C LYS A 3 19.77 -60.26 43.73
N VAL A 4 20.55 -60.61 42.71
CA VAL A 4 20.33 -60.12 41.35
C VAL A 4 18.97 -60.65 40.91
N GLN A 5 18.01 -59.75 40.76
CA GLN A 5 16.67 -60.07 40.33
C GLN A 5 16.75 -60.50 38.87
N GLU A 6 16.31 -61.73 38.55
CA GLU A 6 16.43 -62.26 37.20
C GLU A 6 15.53 -61.48 36.23
N PRO A 7 16.04 -61.09 35.04
CA PRO A 7 15.24 -60.34 34.07
C PRO A 7 14.02 -61.16 33.62
N SER A 8 12.88 -60.48 33.49
CA SER A 8 11.65 -61.09 33.00
C SER A 8 11.78 -61.50 31.53
N LYS A 9 11.01 -62.52 31.14
CA LYS A 9 11.00 -63.05 29.77
C LYS A 9 10.59 -61.95 28.77
N PRO A 10 11.35 -61.75 27.67
CA PRO A 10 11.25 -60.55 26.83
C PRO A 10 10.11 -60.57 25.78
N ASN A 11 9.62 -61.74 25.33
CA ASN A 11 8.44 -61.88 24.48
C ASN A 11 7.76 -63.24 24.70
N GLU A 12 6.52 -63.45 24.23
CA GLU A 12 5.81 -64.71 24.42
C GLU A 12 6.38 -65.89 23.61
N ASN A 13 7.04 -65.61 22.48
CA ASN A 13 7.59 -66.59 21.53
C ASN A 13 8.76 -67.43 22.08
N ILE A 14 9.44 -66.98 23.14
CA ILE A 14 10.54 -67.73 23.77
C ILE A 14 9.94 -68.65 24.84
N SER A 15 10.07 -69.97 24.76
CA SER A 15 9.50 -70.86 25.81
C SER A 15 10.13 -70.61 27.19
N ASN A 16 9.41 -70.93 28.27
CA ASN A 16 9.93 -70.78 29.63
C ASN A 16 11.17 -71.67 29.88
N TYR A 17 11.26 -72.80 29.17
CA TYR A 17 12.44 -73.68 29.19
C TYR A 17 13.65 -72.98 28.55
N GLU A 18 13.49 -72.41 27.34
CA GLU A 18 14.56 -71.70 26.63
C GLU A 18 15.07 -70.49 27.43
N TRP A 19 14.16 -69.74 28.08
CA TRP A 19 14.55 -68.61 28.92
C TRP A 19 15.33 -69.04 30.18
N ASN A 20 14.96 -70.15 30.81
CA ASN A 20 15.64 -70.63 32.02
C ASN A 20 17.06 -71.13 31.76
N ILE A 21 17.34 -71.73 30.60
CA ILE A 21 18.68 -72.21 30.24
C ILE A 21 19.57 -71.11 29.63
N THR A 22 19.02 -69.91 29.37
CA THR A 22 19.78 -68.80 28.79
C THR A 22 20.81 -68.26 29.80
N PRO A 23 22.09 -68.07 29.42
CA PRO A 23 23.11 -67.51 30.32
C PRO A 23 22.74 -66.10 30.82
N LEU A 24 23.07 -65.79 32.08
CA LEU A 24 22.75 -64.51 32.71
C LEU A 24 23.31 -63.30 31.95
N SER A 25 24.51 -63.41 31.37
CA SER A 25 25.13 -62.38 30.53
C SER A 25 24.29 -62.04 29.29
N VAL A 26 23.63 -63.05 28.69
CA VAL A 26 22.74 -62.87 27.55
C VAL A 26 21.42 -62.23 27.98
N LYS A 27 20.86 -62.62 29.15
CA LYS A 27 19.65 -62.00 29.69
C LYS A 27 19.83 -60.49 29.95
N ILE A 28 20.97 -60.09 30.54
CA ILE A 28 21.30 -58.67 30.79
C ILE A 28 21.47 -57.90 29.48
N LEU A 29 22.13 -58.50 28.47
CA LEU A 29 22.28 -57.88 27.15
C LEU A 29 20.92 -57.67 26.47
N ILE A 30 20.01 -58.65 26.55
CA ILE A 30 18.66 -58.55 26.00
C ILE A 30 17.87 -57.43 26.68
N GLU A 31 17.91 -57.37 28.01
CA GLU A 31 17.24 -56.30 28.77
C GLU A 31 17.78 -54.91 28.39
N HIS A 32 19.10 -54.78 28.28
CA HIS A 32 19.72 -53.53 27.83
C HIS A 32 19.28 -53.13 26.41
N LEU A 33 19.25 -54.09 25.48
CA LEU A 33 18.79 -53.84 24.11
C LEU A 33 17.30 -53.46 24.07
N GLN A 34 16.46 -54.09 24.89
CA GLN A 34 15.04 -53.71 25.00
C GLN A 34 14.86 -52.29 25.53
N GLN A 35 15.63 -51.90 26.54
CA GLN A 35 15.62 -50.52 27.05
C GLN A 35 16.06 -49.53 25.96
N VAL A 36 17.13 -49.84 25.23
CA VAL A 36 17.62 -48.99 24.13
C VAL A 36 16.57 -48.88 23.03
N LEU A 37 15.90 -49.99 22.66
CA LEU A 37 14.83 -49.98 21.66
C LEU A 37 13.64 -49.13 22.12
N GLN A 38 13.14 -49.31 23.34
CA GLN A 38 12.08 -48.47 23.89
C GLN A 38 12.45 -46.98 23.90
N GLN A 39 13.69 -46.66 24.26
CA GLN A 39 14.17 -45.27 24.25
C GLN A 39 14.21 -44.70 22.82
N ARG A 40 14.59 -45.50 21.83
CA ARG A 40 14.62 -45.10 20.41
C ARG A 40 13.20 -44.91 19.86
N GLU A 41 12.29 -45.82 20.15
CA GLU A 41 10.88 -45.72 19.75
C GLU A 41 10.23 -44.47 20.36
N HIS A 42 10.44 -44.23 21.64
CA HIS A 42 9.93 -43.02 22.30
C HIS A 42 10.52 -41.73 21.71
N LYS A 43 11.82 -41.74 21.36
CA LYS A 43 12.43 -40.59 20.67
C LYS A 43 11.85 -40.38 19.28
N LEU A 44 11.59 -41.47 18.53
CA LEU A 44 10.95 -41.39 17.21
C LEU A 44 9.53 -40.81 17.32
N SER A 45 8.73 -41.26 18.29
CA SER A 45 7.37 -40.76 18.49
C SER A 45 7.37 -39.27 18.82
N ASN A 46 8.31 -38.81 19.66
CA ASN A 46 8.44 -37.40 20.01
C ASN A 46 8.83 -36.55 18.79
N LEU A 47 9.79 -37.01 17.97
CA LEU A 47 10.21 -36.31 16.75
C LEU A 47 9.10 -36.27 15.69
N GLN A 48 8.27 -37.31 15.60
CA GLN A 48 7.12 -37.34 14.70
C GLN A 48 6.04 -36.35 15.17
N ALA A 49 5.74 -36.31 16.47
CA ALA A 49 4.81 -35.34 17.04
C ALA A 49 5.29 -33.89 16.85
N GLU A 50 6.59 -33.63 17.06
CA GLU A 50 7.18 -32.31 16.81
C GLU A 50 7.12 -31.94 15.33
N ASN A 51 7.42 -32.87 14.41
CA ASN A 51 7.27 -32.63 12.97
C ASN A 51 5.82 -32.34 12.56
N GLN A 52 4.86 -33.08 13.11
CA GLN A 52 3.44 -32.84 12.85
C GLN A 52 3.03 -31.46 13.36
N TRP A 53 3.42 -31.13 14.60
CA TRP A 53 3.14 -29.82 15.19
C TRP A 53 3.75 -28.67 14.38
N LEU A 54 5.01 -28.81 13.93
CA LEU A 54 5.66 -27.82 13.06
C LEU A 54 4.95 -27.65 11.71
N ARG A 55 4.48 -28.75 11.10
CA ARG A 55 3.70 -28.70 9.86
C ARG A 55 2.36 -28.01 10.07
N GLU A 56 1.70 -28.25 11.19
CA GLU A 56 0.45 -27.59 11.56
C GLU A 56 0.65 -26.07 11.75
N GLN A 57 1.69 -25.67 12.47
CA GLN A 57 2.07 -24.27 12.64
C GLN A 57 2.38 -23.60 11.29
N LEU A 58 3.10 -24.28 10.41
CA LEU A 58 3.40 -23.78 9.07
C LEU A 58 2.13 -23.62 8.24
N ASN A 59 1.21 -24.60 8.28
CA ASN A 59 -0.08 -24.51 7.60
C ASN A 59 -0.90 -23.34 8.12
N LEU A 60 -0.97 -23.13 9.43
CA LEU A 60 -1.69 -22.01 10.03
C LEU A 60 -1.10 -20.65 9.61
N GLN A 61 0.23 -20.55 9.52
CA GLN A 61 0.92 -19.36 9.01
C GLN A 61 0.61 -19.10 7.53
N LEU A 62 0.66 -20.15 6.70
CA LEU A 62 0.34 -20.07 5.28
C LEU A 62 -1.11 -19.67 5.05
N GLU A 63 -2.05 -20.26 5.79
CA GLU A 63 -3.47 -19.94 5.71
C GLU A 63 -3.72 -18.48 6.10
N LYS A 64 -3.15 -18.02 7.21
CA LYS A 64 -3.21 -16.61 7.64
C LYS A 64 -2.61 -15.65 6.60
N SER A 65 -1.52 -16.03 5.93
CA SER A 65 -0.91 -15.24 4.86
C SER A 65 -1.73 -15.26 3.57
N SER A 66 -2.45 -16.34 3.28
CA SER A 66 -3.33 -16.46 2.12
C SER A 66 -4.65 -15.69 2.29
N GLN A 67 -5.08 -15.45 3.53
CA GLN A 67 -6.23 -14.61 3.88
C GLN A 67 -5.98 -13.10 3.71
N VAL A 68 -4.86 -12.68 3.11
CA VAL A 68 -4.76 -11.33 2.55
C VAL A 68 -5.81 -11.25 1.44
N VAL A 69 -7.00 -10.80 1.79
CA VAL A 69 -8.10 -10.52 0.87
C VAL A 69 -7.55 -9.55 -0.16
N LEU A 70 -7.16 -10.07 -1.32
CA LEU A 70 -6.84 -9.24 -2.46
C LEU A 70 -8.13 -8.45 -2.75
N PRO A 71 -8.10 -7.10 -2.72
CA PRO A 71 -9.28 -6.33 -3.06
C PRO A 71 -9.79 -6.82 -4.42
N LEU A 72 -11.09 -7.08 -4.49
CA LEU A 72 -11.73 -7.65 -5.67
C LEU A 72 -11.34 -6.76 -6.87
N VAL A 73 -10.67 -7.32 -7.88
CA VAL A 73 -10.18 -6.58 -9.07
C VAL A 73 -11.23 -5.60 -9.63
N PRO A 74 -12.53 -5.97 -9.71
CA PRO A 74 -13.64 -5.05 -9.99
C PRO A 74 -13.70 -3.75 -9.18
N GLU A 75 -13.49 -3.80 -7.87
CA GLU A 75 -13.59 -2.63 -6.99
C GLU A 75 -12.43 -1.65 -7.24
N ILE A 76 -11.21 -2.17 -7.37
CA ILE A 76 -10.04 -1.35 -7.73
C ILE A 76 -10.26 -0.66 -9.07
N LEU A 77 -10.81 -1.39 -10.05
CA LEU A 77 -11.09 -0.85 -11.37
C LEU A 77 -12.16 0.24 -11.33
N LEU A 78 -13.24 0.03 -10.56
CA LEU A 78 -14.28 1.03 -10.37
C LEU A 78 -13.71 2.32 -9.78
N TRP A 79 -12.95 2.23 -8.69
CA TRP A 79 -12.31 3.40 -8.09
C TRP A 79 -11.28 4.05 -9.03
N ALA A 80 -10.56 3.26 -9.82
CA ALA A 80 -9.61 3.78 -10.79
C ALA A 80 -10.32 4.55 -11.91
N MET A 81 -11.47 4.06 -12.40
CA MET A 81 -12.29 4.76 -13.39
C MET A 81 -12.88 6.06 -12.83
N VAL A 82 -13.43 6.02 -11.61
CA VAL A 82 -13.92 7.22 -10.92
C VAL A 82 -12.78 8.23 -10.76
N GLY A 83 -11.61 7.79 -10.33
CA GLY A 83 -10.45 8.64 -10.15
C GLY A 83 -9.93 9.25 -11.45
N LEU A 84 -9.93 8.48 -12.54
CA LEU A 84 -9.57 8.97 -13.87
C LEU A 84 -10.53 10.07 -14.32
N ILE A 85 -11.84 9.82 -14.24
CA ILE A 85 -12.87 10.80 -14.61
C ILE A 85 -12.73 12.06 -13.76
N LEU A 86 -12.53 11.90 -12.45
CA LEU A 86 -12.36 13.02 -11.53
C LEU A 86 -11.09 13.82 -11.85
N THR A 87 -9.99 13.17 -12.23
CA THR A 87 -8.74 13.83 -12.61
C THR A 87 -8.91 14.62 -13.92
N ILE A 88 -9.57 14.03 -14.91
CA ILE A 88 -9.88 14.70 -16.19
C ILE A 88 -10.79 15.90 -15.92
N GLY A 89 -11.92 15.72 -15.23
CA GLY A 89 -12.84 16.80 -14.89
C GLY A 89 -12.16 17.90 -14.06
N GLY A 90 -11.40 17.51 -13.04
CA GLY A 90 -10.66 18.43 -12.18
C GLY A 90 -9.57 19.23 -12.92
N THR A 91 -9.09 18.75 -14.06
CA THR A 91 -8.14 19.51 -14.91
C THR A 91 -8.77 20.77 -15.47
N PHE A 92 -10.06 20.73 -15.81
CA PHE A 92 -10.77 21.83 -16.47
C PHE A 92 -11.64 22.68 -15.53
N VAL A 93 -11.88 22.22 -14.31
CA VAL A 93 -12.62 22.98 -13.30
C VAL A 93 -11.66 23.80 -12.44
N THR A 94 -11.80 25.12 -12.49
CA THR A 94 -11.06 26.04 -11.63
C THR A 94 -11.61 26.03 -10.21
N ALA A 95 -10.72 26.01 -9.23
CA ALA A 95 -11.07 26.17 -7.83
C ALA A 95 -11.42 27.64 -7.55
N SER A 96 -12.58 27.84 -6.93
CA SER A 96 -13.08 29.16 -6.56
C SER A 96 -13.57 29.13 -5.12
N THR A 97 -13.35 30.21 -4.40
CA THR A 97 -13.97 30.46 -3.10
C THR A 97 -15.19 31.33 -3.27
N ILE A 98 -16.09 31.22 -2.32
CA ILE A 98 -17.21 32.13 -2.19
C ILE A 98 -16.74 33.29 -1.31
N SER A 99 -17.22 34.51 -1.60
CA SER A 99 -17.01 35.68 -0.75
C SER A 99 -17.39 35.37 0.69
N ALA A 100 -16.75 36.07 1.63
CA ALA A 100 -16.98 35.79 3.03
C ALA A 100 -18.42 36.15 3.46
N PRO A 101 -19.04 35.40 4.39
CA PRO A 101 -20.45 35.59 4.76
C PRO A 101 -20.80 37.01 5.21
N TRP A 102 -19.84 37.74 5.77
CA TRP A 102 -20.03 39.12 6.22
C TRP A 102 -20.11 40.15 5.08
N LEU A 103 -19.66 39.83 3.86
CA LEU A 103 -19.82 40.69 2.67
C LEU A 103 -21.09 40.38 1.86
N TRP A 104 -21.81 39.30 2.17
CA TRP A 104 -22.98 38.89 1.38
C TRP A 104 -24.12 39.90 1.43
N ASN A 105 -24.28 40.60 2.55
CA ASN A 105 -25.31 41.61 2.69
C ASN A 105 -25.06 42.85 1.81
N SER A 106 -23.81 43.13 1.44
CA SER A 106 -23.42 44.33 0.68
C SER A 106 -23.09 44.04 -0.79
N GLU A 107 -22.40 42.93 -1.08
CA GLU A 107 -21.92 42.61 -2.42
C GLU A 107 -22.50 41.31 -3.00
N GLY A 108 -23.37 40.63 -2.24
CA GLY A 108 -23.90 39.33 -2.61
C GLY A 108 -22.85 38.21 -2.56
N ILE A 109 -23.23 37.07 -3.14
CA ILE A 109 -22.39 35.88 -3.22
C ILE A 109 -21.55 35.99 -4.49
N THR A 110 -20.32 36.50 -4.37
CA THR A 110 -19.36 36.58 -5.48
C THR A 110 -18.37 35.42 -5.38
N THR A 111 -17.90 34.93 -6.54
CA THR A 111 -16.90 33.85 -6.59
C THR A 111 -15.54 34.42 -6.97
N GLN A 112 -14.52 34.10 -6.17
CA GLN A 112 -13.14 34.50 -6.43
C GLN A 112 -12.34 33.26 -6.80
N SER A 113 -11.67 33.29 -7.96
CA SER A 113 -10.84 32.17 -8.39
C SER A 113 -9.55 32.13 -7.56
N LEU A 114 -9.16 30.93 -7.14
CA LEU A 114 -7.90 30.67 -6.44
C LEU A 114 -6.70 30.55 -7.39
N GLY A 115 -6.90 30.68 -8.70
CA GLY A 115 -5.83 30.53 -9.70
C GLY A 115 -5.30 29.11 -9.85
N VAL A 116 -6.02 28.10 -9.35
CA VAL A 116 -5.66 26.67 -9.42
C VAL A 116 -6.86 25.85 -9.88
N SER A 117 -6.62 24.66 -10.41
CA SER A 117 -7.67 23.69 -10.77
C SER A 117 -7.92 22.67 -9.65
N PHE A 118 -9.04 21.95 -9.72
CA PHE A 118 -9.33 20.85 -8.79
C PHE A 118 -8.52 19.58 -9.08
N GLN A 119 -7.66 19.59 -10.11
CA GLN A 119 -6.92 18.42 -10.59
C GLN A 119 -6.14 17.72 -9.47
N ILE A 120 -5.36 18.45 -8.68
CA ILE A 120 -4.60 17.86 -7.57
C ILE A 120 -5.51 17.33 -6.47
N GLY A 121 -6.63 18.03 -6.21
CA GLY A 121 -7.66 17.59 -5.27
C GLY A 121 -8.30 16.28 -5.69
N ALA A 122 -8.55 16.09 -6.99
CA ALA A 122 -9.08 14.86 -7.57
C ALA A 122 -8.12 13.67 -7.40
N VAL A 123 -6.84 13.89 -7.68
CA VAL A 123 -5.78 12.88 -7.52
C VAL A 123 -5.71 12.41 -6.08
N LEU A 124 -5.65 13.34 -5.12
CA LEU A 124 -5.57 13.03 -3.69
C LEU A 124 -6.88 12.44 -3.16
N LEU A 125 -8.04 12.90 -3.64
CA LEU A 125 -9.35 12.34 -3.26
C LEU A 125 -9.46 10.87 -3.70
N THR A 126 -8.97 10.55 -4.91
CA THR A 126 -8.90 9.17 -5.40
C THR A 126 -8.04 8.29 -4.47
N GLY A 127 -6.88 8.79 -4.02
CA GLY A 127 -6.06 8.11 -3.03
C GLY A 127 -6.81 7.89 -1.71
N CYS A 128 -7.48 8.92 -1.21
CA CYS A 128 -8.25 8.85 0.03
C CYS A 128 -9.46 7.92 -0.05
N LEU A 129 -10.11 7.73 -1.21
CA LEU A 129 -11.31 6.90 -1.31
C LEU A 129 -11.07 5.50 -1.89
N GLY A 130 -10.20 5.38 -2.90
CA GLY A 130 -9.91 4.12 -3.61
C GLY A 130 -8.61 3.43 -3.18
N GLY A 131 -7.80 4.08 -2.34
CA GLY A 131 -6.54 3.53 -1.85
C GLY A 131 -5.41 3.53 -2.88
N LYS A 132 -4.25 3.01 -2.49
CA LYS A 132 -3.00 3.15 -3.26
C LYS A 132 -3.05 2.54 -4.66
N ASN A 133 -3.70 1.39 -4.82
CA ASN A 133 -3.70 0.66 -6.10
C ASN A 133 -4.64 1.32 -7.11
N ALA A 134 -5.87 1.69 -6.70
CA ALA A 134 -6.82 2.34 -7.60
C ALA A 134 -6.32 3.74 -8.01
N ALA A 135 -5.75 4.49 -7.06
CA ALA A 135 -5.21 5.81 -7.33
C ALA A 135 -4.00 5.74 -8.26
N LEU A 136 -3.08 4.79 -8.05
CA LEU A 136 -1.97 4.54 -8.98
C LEU A 136 -2.48 4.24 -10.40
N LEU A 137 -3.44 3.31 -10.52
CA LEU A 137 -3.98 2.89 -11.80
C LEU A 137 -4.71 4.04 -12.53
N ALA A 138 -5.47 4.86 -11.79
CA ALA A 138 -6.12 6.06 -12.33
C ALA A 138 -5.11 7.04 -12.93
N GLN A 139 -4.01 7.31 -12.23
CA GLN A 139 -3.00 8.27 -12.70
C GLN A 139 -2.17 7.72 -13.85
N LEU A 140 -1.87 6.41 -13.86
CA LEU A 140 -1.24 5.75 -15.00
C LEU A 140 -2.14 5.80 -16.24
N ALA A 141 -3.44 5.56 -16.08
CA ALA A 141 -4.40 5.68 -17.17
C ALA A 141 -4.50 7.13 -17.67
N TYR A 142 -4.56 8.12 -16.77
CA TYR A 142 -4.58 9.54 -17.11
C TYR A 142 -3.34 9.95 -17.93
N LEU A 143 -2.15 9.54 -17.47
CA LEU A 143 -0.91 9.82 -18.17
C LEU A 143 -0.86 9.15 -19.55
N SER A 144 -1.25 7.88 -19.62
CA SER A 144 -1.23 7.10 -20.87
C SER A 144 -2.19 7.69 -21.91
N LEU A 145 -3.42 8.00 -21.51
CA LEU A 145 -4.44 8.57 -22.37
C LEU A 145 -4.03 9.96 -22.89
N GLY A 146 -3.48 10.80 -22.03
CA GLY A 146 -3.01 12.11 -22.46
C GLY A 146 -1.81 12.03 -23.40
N LEU A 147 -0.87 11.11 -23.16
CA LEU A 147 0.29 10.88 -24.06
C LEU A 147 -0.11 10.27 -25.41
N LEU A 148 -1.18 9.47 -25.46
CA LEU A 148 -1.77 8.97 -26.71
C LEU A 148 -2.41 10.07 -27.58
N GLY A 149 -2.48 11.31 -27.09
CA GLY A 149 -2.96 12.46 -27.87
C GLY A 149 -4.34 12.97 -27.47
N LEU A 150 -4.98 12.38 -26.45
CA LEU A 150 -6.24 12.94 -25.95
C LEU A 150 -5.97 14.29 -25.26
N PRO A 151 -6.73 15.36 -25.55
CA PRO A 151 -6.49 16.70 -25.02
C PRO A 151 -7.05 16.82 -23.58
N ILE A 152 -6.61 15.95 -22.68
CA ILE A 152 -7.07 15.87 -21.29
C ILE A 152 -6.10 16.54 -20.30
N PHE A 153 -4.92 16.96 -20.77
CA PHE A 153 -4.01 17.79 -19.99
C PHE A 153 -4.36 19.27 -20.18
N ASN A 154 -3.98 20.11 -19.23
CA ASN A 154 -4.31 21.55 -19.22
C ASN A 154 -3.87 22.30 -20.49
N ARG A 155 -2.83 21.81 -21.18
CA ARG A 155 -2.32 22.39 -22.44
C ARG A 155 -2.47 21.45 -23.65
N GLY A 156 -3.44 20.54 -23.62
CA GLY A 156 -3.70 19.59 -24.70
C GLY A 156 -3.27 18.17 -24.34
N GLY A 157 -2.47 17.54 -25.20
CA GLY A 157 -2.03 16.16 -25.05
C GLY A 157 -0.97 15.79 -26.11
N GLY A 158 -0.58 14.52 -26.13
CA GLY A 158 0.36 13.96 -27.09
C GLY A 158 1.77 13.78 -26.55
N TRP A 159 2.59 13.09 -27.33
CA TRP A 159 3.96 12.70 -26.94
C TRP A 159 4.88 13.89 -26.68
N GLN A 160 4.66 15.00 -27.40
CA GLN A 160 5.42 16.25 -27.22
C GLN A 160 5.23 16.85 -25.83
N TYR A 161 4.16 16.51 -25.12
CA TYR A 161 3.88 17.02 -23.77
C TYR A 161 4.97 16.61 -22.76
N ILE A 162 5.76 15.57 -23.04
CA ILE A 162 6.92 15.19 -22.20
C ILE A 162 7.90 16.38 -22.07
N LEU A 163 8.01 17.24 -23.08
CA LEU A 163 8.89 18.41 -23.05
C LEU A 163 8.30 19.59 -22.26
N GLU A 164 7.05 19.49 -21.78
CA GLU A 164 6.45 20.53 -20.95
C GLU A 164 6.88 20.38 -19.48
N PRO A 165 7.28 21.48 -18.80
CA PRO A 165 7.55 21.51 -17.37
C PRO A 165 6.47 20.89 -16.50
N HIS A 166 5.19 21.07 -16.89
CA HIS A 166 4.04 20.58 -16.15
C HIS A 166 3.94 19.05 -16.16
N PHE A 167 4.54 18.38 -17.15
CA PHE A 167 4.52 16.92 -17.24
C PHE A 167 5.17 16.25 -16.02
N GLY A 168 6.22 16.86 -15.47
CA GLY A 168 6.86 16.39 -14.25
C GLY A 168 5.90 16.29 -13.06
N TYR A 169 4.95 17.23 -12.96
CA TYR A 169 3.93 17.20 -11.92
C TYR A 169 2.87 16.12 -12.17
N LEU A 170 2.61 15.76 -13.44
CA LEU A 170 1.76 14.62 -13.80
C LEU A 170 2.43 13.28 -13.43
N LEU A 171 3.76 13.15 -13.61
CA LEU A 171 4.51 12.03 -13.06
C LEU A 171 4.44 12.02 -11.53
N GLY A 172 4.51 13.21 -10.92
CA GLY A 172 4.29 13.40 -9.50
C GLY A 172 2.93 12.89 -9.03
N PHE A 173 1.86 13.02 -9.82
CA PHE A 173 0.54 12.49 -9.47
C PHE A 173 0.56 10.98 -9.25
N VAL A 174 1.31 10.23 -10.06
CA VAL A 174 1.43 8.77 -9.90
C VAL A 174 2.01 8.42 -8.52
N VAL A 175 3.12 9.07 -8.16
CA VAL A 175 3.81 8.83 -6.88
C VAL A 175 2.99 9.36 -5.70
N GLY A 176 2.49 10.59 -5.80
CA GLY A 176 1.73 11.25 -4.74
C GLY A 176 0.39 10.57 -4.45
N ALA A 177 -0.32 10.11 -5.48
CA ALA A 177 -1.57 9.36 -5.33
C ALA A 177 -1.34 8.03 -4.61
N TRP A 178 -0.26 7.31 -4.96
CA TRP A 178 0.09 6.07 -4.31
C TRP A 178 0.47 6.27 -2.84
N ILE A 179 1.31 7.27 -2.53
CA ILE A 179 1.69 7.61 -1.14
C ILE A 179 0.47 8.02 -0.33
N CYS A 180 -0.33 8.95 -0.86
CA CYS A 180 -1.56 9.43 -0.22
C CYS A 180 -2.52 8.27 0.06
N GLY A 181 -2.80 7.43 -0.95
CA GLY A 181 -3.69 6.29 -0.78
C GLY A 181 -3.14 5.21 0.14
N ASN A 182 -1.83 5.04 0.22
CA ASN A 182 -1.22 4.09 1.16
C ASN A 182 -1.38 4.58 2.60
N LEU A 183 -1.10 5.86 2.88
CA LEU A 183 -1.21 6.44 4.22
C LEU A 183 -2.67 6.56 4.67
N ALA A 184 -3.59 6.91 3.76
CA ALA A 184 -4.99 7.12 4.08
C ALA A 184 -5.69 5.83 4.56
N PHE A 185 -5.17 4.65 4.21
CA PHE A 185 -5.75 3.36 4.58
C PHE A 185 -4.97 2.62 5.69
N GLN A 186 -3.91 3.21 6.25
CA GLN A 186 -3.15 2.59 7.36
C GLN A 186 -3.89 2.63 8.70
N LYS A 187 -4.76 3.63 8.91
CA LYS A 187 -5.49 3.85 10.15
C LYS A 187 -6.96 4.16 9.84
N SER A 188 -7.80 4.14 10.88
CA SER A 188 -9.19 4.57 10.76
C SER A 188 -9.29 6.00 10.22
N ALA A 189 -10.37 6.27 9.49
CA ALA A 189 -10.60 7.55 8.84
C ALA A 189 -10.74 8.67 9.89
N SER A 190 -9.70 9.49 10.02
CA SER A 190 -9.67 10.68 10.86
C SER A 190 -9.25 11.87 10.01
N ILE A 191 -9.78 13.06 10.32
CA ILE A 191 -9.43 14.30 9.60
C ILE A 191 -7.91 14.50 9.61
N ASN A 192 -7.25 14.30 10.75
CA ASN A 192 -5.79 14.44 10.88
C ASN A 192 -5.02 13.42 10.04
N GLY A 193 -5.45 12.15 10.01
CA GLY A 193 -4.81 11.11 9.21
C GLY A 193 -4.96 11.34 7.70
N LEU A 194 -6.14 11.77 7.27
CA LEU A 194 -6.42 12.13 5.88
C LEU A 194 -5.64 13.39 5.47
N MET A 195 -5.60 14.41 6.33
CA MET A 195 -4.81 15.62 6.10
C MET A 195 -3.33 15.27 5.93
N LEU A 196 -2.76 14.47 6.84
CA LEU A 196 -1.36 14.05 6.75
C LEU A 196 -1.08 13.29 5.45
N SER A 197 -1.99 12.40 5.03
CA SER A 197 -1.89 11.64 3.79
C SER A 197 -1.92 12.54 2.55
N CYS A 198 -2.86 13.50 2.50
CA CYS A 198 -2.95 14.46 1.41
C CYS A 198 -1.70 15.35 1.33
N ILE A 199 -1.21 15.86 2.47
CA ILE A 199 -0.02 16.72 2.52
C ILE A 199 1.24 15.96 2.08
N THR A 200 1.43 14.72 2.52
CA THR A 200 2.57 13.90 2.06
C THR A 200 2.49 13.55 0.58
N GLY A 201 1.29 13.22 0.07
CA GLY A 201 1.07 13.03 -1.36
C GLY A 201 1.36 14.30 -2.16
N PHE A 202 0.84 15.44 -1.71
CA PHE A 202 1.07 16.77 -2.28
C PHE A 202 2.55 17.13 -2.35
N LEU A 203 3.29 17.00 -1.25
CA LEU A 203 4.73 17.27 -1.22
C LEU A 203 5.49 16.36 -2.17
N SER A 204 5.08 15.09 -2.29
CA SER A 204 5.68 14.15 -3.24
C SER A 204 5.44 14.56 -4.70
N ILE A 205 4.24 15.07 -5.03
CA ILE A 205 3.92 15.61 -6.36
C ILE A 205 4.87 16.77 -6.71
N HIS A 206 5.02 17.73 -5.80
CA HIS A 206 5.90 18.88 -6.01
C HIS A 206 7.37 18.47 -6.08
N LEU A 207 7.81 17.52 -5.25
CA LEU A 207 9.18 17.02 -5.29
C LEU A 207 9.52 16.42 -6.66
N VAL A 208 8.68 15.50 -7.16
CA VAL A 208 8.86 14.88 -8.48
C VAL A 208 8.79 15.93 -9.59
N GLY A 209 7.84 16.86 -9.52
CA GLY A 209 7.70 17.94 -10.50
C GLY A 209 8.92 18.87 -10.56
N ILE A 210 9.47 19.24 -9.41
CA ILE A 210 10.68 20.08 -9.33
C ILE A 210 11.90 19.32 -9.85
N VAL A 211 12.09 18.05 -9.45
CA VAL A 211 13.19 17.21 -9.95
C VAL A 211 13.12 17.08 -11.47
N TYR A 212 11.92 16.89 -12.00
CA TYR A 212 11.70 16.82 -13.44
C TYR A 212 12.02 18.15 -14.14
N LEU A 213 11.54 19.27 -13.62
CA LEU A 213 11.81 20.61 -14.16
C LEU A 213 13.31 20.89 -14.23
N VAL A 214 14.05 20.58 -13.16
CA VAL A 214 15.50 20.75 -13.09
C VAL A 214 16.19 19.86 -14.11
N THR A 215 15.81 18.58 -14.18
CA THR A 215 16.39 17.63 -15.15
C THR A 215 16.12 18.08 -16.59
N LEU A 216 14.89 18.49 -16.89
CA LEU A 216 14.49 19.01 -18.19
C LEU A 216 15.32 20.23 -18.58
N SER A 217 15.55 21.16 -17.64
CA SER A 217 16.37 22.35 -17.89
C SER A 217 17.83 22.03 -18.20
N PHE A 218 18.39 20.96 -17.64
CA PHE A 218 19.76 20.54 -17.91
C PHE A 218 19.90 19.81 -19.25
N VAL A 219 18.90 19.02 -19.65
CA VAL A 219 18.97 18.19 -20.86
C VAL A 219 18.56 18.97 -22.12
N HIS A 220 17.48 19.75 -22.05
CA HIS A 220 16.87 20.42 -23.21
C HIS A 220 16.99 21.96 -23.17
N GLY A 221 17.53 22.51 -22.08
CA GLY A 221 17.51 23.95 -21.82
C GLY A 221 16.18 24.42 -21.23
N LEU A 222 16.12 25.69 -20.84
CA LEU A 222 14.90 26.28 -20.32
C LEU A 222 13.89 26.53 -21.47
N PRO A 223 12.61 26.19 -21.28
CA PRO A 223 11.57 26.60 -22.22
C PRO A 223 11.56 28.12 -22.38
N ALA A 224 11.26 28.63 -23.57
CA ALA A 224 11.29 30.06 -23.87
C ALA A 224 10.46 30.96 -22.91
N LYS A 225 9.48 30.38 -22.20
CA LYS A 225 8.64 31.07 -21.20
C LYS A 225 9.28 31.18 -19.81
N ILE A 226 10.37 30.47 -19.54
CA ILE A 226 11.03 30.42 -18.23
C ILE A 226 12.44 30.98 -18.37
N GLY A 227 12.71 32.14 -17.78
CA GLY A 227 14.03 32.77 -17.84
C GLY A 227 15.07 32.15 -16.90
N SER A 228 14.63 31.47 -15.83
CA SER A 228 15.51 30.79 -14.86
C SER A 228 14.79 29.63 -14.17
N ILE A 229 15.55 28.63 -13.71
CA ILE A 229 15.01 27.50 -12.93
C ILE A 229 14.24 28.00 -11.70
N SER A 230 14.75 29.04 -11.01
CA SER A 230 14.06 29.65 -9.86
C SER A 230 12.69 30.22 -10.24
N GLN A 231 12.59 30.85 -11.40
CA GLN A 231 11.33 31.35 -11.94
C GLN A 231 10.37 30.19 -12.26
N GLY A 232 10.89 29.08 -12.80
CA GLY A 232 10.09 27.88 -13.04
C GLY A 232 9.52 27.31 -11.73
N ILE A 233 10.34 27.15 -10.70
CA ILE A 233 9.90 26.68 -9.37
C ILE A 233 8.85 27.64 -8.79
N TYR A 234 9.06 28.96 -8.93
CA TYR A 234 8.08 29.93 -8.48
C TYR A 234 6.74 29.77 -9.19
N LEU A 235 6.74 29.70 -10.53
CA LEU A 235 5.52 29.64 -11.34
C LEU A 235 4.73 28.34 -11.15
N TYR A 236 5.42 27.19 -11.08
CA TYR A 236 4.76 25.89 -11.05
C TYR A 236 4.55 25.31 -9.65
N SER A 237 5.35 25.72 -8.65
CA SER A 237 5.22 25.24 -7.27
C SER A 237 4.73 26.30 -6.30
N LEU A 238 5.40 27.47 -6.22
CA LEU A 238 5.13 28.43 -5.13
C LEU A 238 3.89 29.29 -5.38
N ALA A 239 3.68 29.76 -6.61
CA ALA A 239 2.52 30.56 -6.98
C ALA A 239 1.18 29.84 -6.75
N PRO A 240 0.98 28.58 -7.20
CA PRO A 240 -0.26 27.85 -6.95
C PRO A 240 -0.36 27.25 -5.53
N PHE A 241 0.71 27.32 -4.72
CA PHE A 241 0.83 26.58 -3.46
C PHE A 241 -0.33 26.83 -2.48
N SER A 242 -0.68 28.09 -2.26
CA SER A 242 -1.75 28.47 -1.33
C SER A 242 -3.13 28.02 -1.81
N GLY A 243 -3.40 28.15 -3.12
CA GLY A 243 -4.64 27.66 -3.74
C GLY A 243 -4.76 26.14 -3.62
N GLN A 244 -3.67 25.41 -3.86
CA GLN A 244 -3.65 23.94 -3.75
C GLN A 244 -3.86 23.47 -2.30
N LEU A 245 -3.32 24.19 -1.30
CA LEU A 245 -3.61 23.90 0.11
C LEU A 245 -5.11 24.09 0.43
N ALA A 246 -5.75 25.13 -0.08
CA ALA A 246 -7.19 25.32 0.09
C ALA A 246 -8.00 24.17 -0.54
N VAL A 247 -7.60 23.72 -1.74
CA VAL A 247 -8.20 22.54 -2.40
C VAL A 247 -7.99 21.27 -1.55
N ILE A 248 -6.81 21.07 -0.96
CA ILE A 248 -6.53 19.93 -0.08
C ILE A 248 -7.45 19.92 1.14
N CYS A 249 -7.69 21.07 1.78
CA CYS A 249 -8.63 21.17 2.89
C CYS A 249 -10.05 20.70 2.46
N GLY A 250 -10.52 21.15 1.30
CA GLY A 250 -11.79 20.70 0.73
C GLY A 250 -11.81 19.20 0.45
N THR A 251 -10.75 18.67 -0.16
CA THR A 251 -10.59 17.23 -0.43
C THR A 251 -10.64 16.40 0.85
N VAL A 252 -9.99 16.83 1.93
CA VAL A 252 -10.00 16.11 3.22
C VAL A 252 -11.39 16.11 3.84
N ALA A 253 -12.10 17.24 3.81
CA ALA A 253 -13.47 17.33 4.32
C ALA A 253 -14.42 16.39 3.55
N ILE A 254 -14.34 16.41 2.21
CA ILE A 254 -15.14 15.52 1.34
C ILE A 254 -14.78 14.06 1.60
N ALA A 255 -13.49 13.73 1.65
CA ALA A 255 -13.02 12.36 1.90
C ALA A 255 -13.50 11.83 3.26
N PHE A 256 -13.42 12.66 4.30
CA PHE A 256 -13.89 12.29 5.64
C PHE A 256 -15.41 12.04 5.66
N CYS A 257 -16.19 12.92 5.04
CA CYS A 257 -17.64 12.78 4.93
C CYS A 257 -18.03 11.50 4.19
N LEU A 258 -17.44 11.27 3.01
CA LEU A 258 -17.73 10.10 2.19
C LEU A 258 -17.31 8.79 2.87
N ARG A 259 -16.13 8.76 3.51
CA ARG A 259 -15.72 7.58 4.29
C ARG A 259 -16.65 7.31 5.45
N LYS A 260 -17.17 8.34 6.14
CA LYS A 260 -18.19 8.14 7.16
C LYS A 260 -19.48 7.55 6.58
N LEU A 261 -19.92 7.98 5.40
CA LEU A 261 -21.13 7.42 4.78
C LEU A 261 -20.94 5.99 4.28
N MET A 262 -19.77 5.66 3.74
CA MET A 262 -19.49 4.33 3.19
C MET A 262 -19.24 3.26 4.26
N PHE A 263 -18.70 3.65 5.42
CA PHE A 263 -18.30 2.73 6.49
C PHE A 263 -19.15 2.89 7.77
N SER A 264 -20.34 3.51 7.66
CA SER A 264 -21.34 3.58 8.74
C SER A 264 -22.37 2.47 8.64
#